data_AF-A0AAP8GIP8-F1
#
_entry.id   AF-A0AAP8GIP8-F1
#
_cell.length_a   1.000
_cell.length_b   1.000
_cell.length_c   1.000
_cell.angle_alpha   90.00
_cell.angle_beta   90.00
_cell.angle_gamma   90.00
#
_symmetry.space_group_name_H-M   'P 1'
#
loop_
_entity.id
_entity.type
_entity.pdbx_description
1 polymer ?
#
loop_
_entity_poly.entity_id
_entity_poly.type
_entity_poly.pdbx_seq_one_letter_code
_entity_poly.pdbx_strand_id
1 'polypeptide(L)'
;MSNIDKRALREAAEKATKGEWWSDVVETDGEYGEGEDRVSGYHSYAVYVGHESLLDMTNSTAACIHTEWDHDYLMAWDETAKRNAEFIAAANPGTVLALLDELEAAEKRTVKMPAFDGYVPHVARELQAAFRIACDNAGINIAAAGKGE
;
A
#
# COMPACT_ATOMS: atom_id res chain seq x y z
N MET A 1 14.75 -5.28 -8.09
CA MET A 1 13.30 -5.10 -8.33
C MET A 1 12.58 -6.22 -7.62
N SER A 2 11.51 -5.91 -6.89
CA SER A 2 10.66 -6.92 -6.27
C SER A 2 10.01 -7.77 -7.36
N ASN A 3 9.98 -9.10 -7.18
CA ASN A 3 9.36 -10.04 -8.12
C ASN A 3 7.84 -10.10 -7.90
N ILE A 4 7.17 -8.95 -8.01
CA ILE A 4 5.72 -8.84 -7.83
C ILE A 4 5.05 -9.28 -9.12
N ASP A 5 4.18 -10.29 -9.05
CA ASP A 5 3.30 -10.66 -10.15
C ASP A 5 2.17 -9.63 -10.28
N LYS A 6 2.41 -8.60 -11.11
CA LYS A 6 1.46 -7.50 -11.33
C LYS A 6 0.18 -7.97 -12.00
N ARG A 7 0.23 -9.01 -12.84
CA ARG A 7 -0.96 -9.54 -13.51
C ARG A 7 -1.86 -10.23 -12.49
N ALA A 8 -1.28 -11.09 -11.65
CA ALA A 8 -2.03 -11.73 -10.57
C ALA A 8 -2.63 -10.70 -9.60
N LEU A 9 -1.88 -9.66 -9.24
CA LEU A 9 -2.37 -8.58 -8.38
C LEU A 9 -3.52 -7.80 -9.02
N ARG A 10 -3.43 -7.49 -10.33
CA ARG A 10 -4.50 -6.85 -11.09
C ARG A 10 -5.77 -7.71 -11.10
N GLU A 11 -5.64 -8.99 -11.43
CA GLU A 11 -6.79 -9.92 -11.44
C GLU A 11 -7.45 -10.04 -10.06
N ALA A 12 -6.65 -10.05 -8.99
CA ALA A 12 -7.18 -10.09 -7.62
C ALA A 12 -7.96 -8.81 -7.28
N ALA A 13 -7.43 -7.63 -7.59
CA ALA A 13 -8.14 -6.37 -7.40
C ALA A 13 -9.39 -6.26 -8.30
N GLU A 14 -9.35 -6.79 -9.51
CA GLU A 14 -10.50 -6.85 -10.40
C GLU A 14 -11.64 -7.74 -9.87
N LYS A 15 -11.32 -8.82 -9.15
CA LYS A 15 -12.31 -9.73 -8.54
C LYS A 15 -12.81 -9.29 -7.17
N ALA A 16 -12.03 -8.48 -6.45
CA ALA A 16 -12.40 -7.98 -5.12
C ALA A 16 -13.63 -7.06 -5.16
N THR A 17 -14.27 -6.90 -3.99
CA THR A 17 -15.50 -6.11 -3.84
C THR A 17 -15.31 -4.68 -4.33
N LYS A 18 -16.18 -4.22 -5.22
CA LYS A 18 -16.11 -2.88 -5.82
C LYS A 18 -16.71 -1.83 -4.91
N GLY A 19 -16.20 -0.61 -5.02
CA GLY A 19 -16.63 0.53 -4.22
C GLY A 19 -15.49 1.09 -3.40
N GLU A 20 -15.74 2.24 -2.78
CA GLU A 20 -14.83 2.84 -1.83
C GLU A 20 -14.86 2.03 -0.53
N TRP A 21 -13.68 1.58 -0.09
CA TRP A 21 -13.54 0.91 1.19
C TRP A 21 -13.13 1.92 2.24
N TRP A 22 -13.68 1.78 3.43
CA TRP A 22 -13.38 2.63 4.58
C TRP A 22 -13.30 1.75 5.83
N SER A 23 -12.65 2.25 6.88
CA SER A 23 -12.50 1.53 8.15
C SER A 23 -13.17 2.31 9.27
N ASP A 24 -13.74 1.59 10.24
CA ASP A 24 -14.34 2.20 11.42
C ASP A 24 -14.31 1.25 12.62
N VAL A 25 -14.60 1.81 13.79
CA VAL A 25 -14.65 1.11 15.07
C VAL A 25 -15.76 0.06 15.05
N VAL A 26 -15.47 -1.09 15.64
CA VAL A 26 -16.43 -2.12 16.02
C VAL A 26 -16.35 -2.29 17.52
N GLU A 27 -17.47 -2.05 18.18
CA GLU A 27 -17.63 -2.32 19.60
C GLU A 27 -17.65 -3.82 19.85
N THR A 28 -16.80 -4.30 20.77
CA THR A 28 -16.80 -5.72 21.16
C THR A 28 -17.56 -5.92 22.45
N ASP A 29 -18.23 -7.06 22.58
CA ASP A 29 -18.80 -7.49 23.86
C ASP A 29 -17.70 -7.87 24.86
N GLY A 30 -18.00 -7.77 26.17
CA GLY A 30 -17.13 -8.19 27.26
C GLY A 30 -16.98 -7.15 28.36
N GLU A 31 -16.31 -7.49 29.46
CA GLU A 31 -15.92 -6.56 30.52
C GLU A 31 -14.45 -6.79 30.86
N TYR A 32 -13.69 -5.72 31.11
CA TYR A 32 -12.32 -5.79 31.61
C TYR A 32 -12.13 -4.87 32.82
N GLY A 33 -11.16 -5.20 33.68
CA GLY A 33 -10.93 -4.56 34.98
C GLY A 33 -11.44 -5.37 36.17
N GLU A 34 -11.09 -4.94 37.39
CA GLU A 34 -11.50 -5.58 38.64
C GLU A 34 -12.33 -4.61 39.50
N GLY A 35 -13.30 -5.13 40.26
CA GLY A 35 -14.11 -4.33 41.20
C GLY A 35 -15.28 -3.59 40.56
N GLU A 36 -15.63 -2.43 41.12
CA GLU A 36 -16.74 -1.57 40.65
C GLU A 36 -16.37 -0.73 39.41
N ASP A 37 -15.08 -0.68 39.04
CA ASP A 37 -14.52 0.08 37.92
C ASP A 37 -14.40 -0.77 36.62
N ARG A 38 -15.29 -1.74 36.41
CA ARG A 38 -15.28 -2.54 35.17
C ARG A 38 -15.70 -1.69 33.98
N VAL A 39 -14.97 -1.85 32.88
CA VAL A 39 -15.27 -1.19 31.61
C VAL A 39 -15.77 -2.23 30.61
N SER A 40 -16.78 -1.85 29.84
CA SER A 40 -17.37 -2.71 28.81
C SER A 40 -16.54 -2.68 27.53
N GLY A 41 -16.24 -3.86 27.00
CA GLY A 41 -15.70 -4.06 25.65
C GLY A 41 -14.32 -3.46 25.40
N TYR A 42 -13.89 -3.47 24.15
CA TYR A 42 -12.81 -2.63 23.65
C TYR A 42 -13.13 -2.29 22.19
N HIS A 43 -12.56 -1.20 21.69
CA HIS A 43 -12.72 -0.80 20.30
C HIS A 43 -11.84 -1.68 19.41
N SER A 44 -12.45 -2.60 18.66
CA SER A 44 -11.81 -3.23 17.50
C SER A 44 -12.13 -2.41 16.24
N TYR A 45 -11.71 -2.89 15.08
CA TYR A 45 -11.92 -2.20 13.81
C TYR A 45 -12.37 -3.18 12.72
N ALA A 46 -13.13 -2.66 11.76
CA ALA A 46 -13.53 -3.38 10.56
C ALA A 46 -13.33 -2.54 9.32
N VAL A 47 -13.32 -3.22 8.17
CA VAL A 47 -13.31 -2.62 6.84
C VAL A 47 -14.69 -2.80 6.21
N TYR A 48 -15.22 -1.74 5.63
CA TYR A 48 -16.56 -1.65 5.08
C TYR A 48 -16.54 -1.24 3.61
N VAL A 49 -17.64 -1.57 2.91
CA VAL A 49 -18.00 -1.00 1.62
C VAL A 49 -19.47 -0.59 1.64
N GLY A 50 -19.77 0.68 1.38
CA GLY A 50 -21.10 1.21 1.65
C GLY A 50 -21.49 0.97 3.12
N HIS A 51 -22.55 0.19 3.35
CA HIS A 51 -23.01 -0.21 4.70
C HIS A 51 -22.68 -1.67 5.06
N GLU A 52 -21.96 -2.39 4.19
CA GLU A 52 -21.62 -3.80 4.40
C GLU A 52 -20.23 -3.92 5.04
N SER A 53 -20.10 -4.74 6.08
CA SER A 53 -18.80 -5.12 6.63
C SER A 53 -18.16 -6.18 5.74
N LEU A 54 -16.91 -5.94 5.32
CA LEU A 54 -16.11 -6.87 4.53
C LEU A 54 -15.30 -7.80 5.43
N LEU A 55 -14.65 -7.22 6.44
CA LEU A 55 -13.69 -7.88 7.33
C LEU A 55 -13.76 -7.21 8.69
N ASP A 56 -13.98 -7.97 9.76
CA ASP A 56 -13.83 -7.50 11.14
C ASP A 56 -12.55 -8.08 11.76
N MET A 57 -11.93 -7.33 12.67
CA MET A 57 -10.71 -7.73 13.36
C MET A 57 -10.97 -8.31 14.76
N THR A 58 -12.22 -8.55 15.15
CA THR A 58 -12.61 -8.92 16.53
C THR A 58 -12.05 -10.26 16.98
N ASN A 59 -11.73 -11.16 16.03
CA ASN A 59 -11.18 -12.48 16.28
C ASN A 59 -9.68 -12.59 15.94
N SER A 60 -8.99 -11.45 15.77
CA SER A 60 -7.57 -11.44 15.44
C SER A 60 -6.71 -11.95 16.60
N THR A 61 -5.87 -12.96 16.35
CA THR A 61 -4.87 -13.43 17.32
C THR A 61 -3.66 -12.50 17.43
N ALA A 62 -3.58 -11.48 16.57
CA ALA A 62 -2.55 -10.44 16.60
C ALA A 62 -3.03 -9.16 17.32
N ALA A 63 -4.22 -9.19 17.93
CA ALA A 63 -4.77 -8.05 18.64
C ALA A 63 -3.81 -7.55 19.73
N CYS A 64 -3.62 -6.23 19.79
CA CYS A 64 -2.85 -5.58 20.84
C CYS A 64 -3.73 -4.54 21.51
N ILE A 65 -4.25 -4.89 22.69
CA ILE A 65 -5.18 -4.03 23.44
C ILE A 65 -4.38 -2.99 24.20
N HIS A 66 -4.61 -1.73 23.85
CA HIS A 66 -4.14 -0.57 24.58
C HIS A 66 -5.27 -0.01 25.43
N THR A 67 -4.91 0.59 26.57
CA THR A 67 -5.85 1.26 27.46
C THR A 67 -5.33 2.65 27.80
N GLU A 68 -6.18 3.66 27.71
CA GLU A 68 -5.84 5.03 28.08
C GLU A 68 -7.04 5.72 28.73
N TRP A 69 -6.76 6.59 29.68
CA TRP A 69 -7.78 7.47 30.25
C TRP A 69 -8.04 8.63 29.29
N ASP A 70 -9.22 8.66 28.69
CA ASP A 70 -9.71 9.80 27.94
C ASP A 70 -10.71 10.58 28.79
N HIS A 71 -10.22 11.66 29.40
CA HIS A 71 -10.96 12.47 30.37
C HIS A 71 -11.51 11.62 31.54
N ASP A 72 -12.82 11.35 31.53
CA ASP A 72 -13.53 10.66 32.60
C ASP A 72 -13.79 9.18 32.30
N TYR A 73 -13.36 8.67 31.13
CA TYR A 73 -13.59 7.29 30.70
C TYR A 73 -12.27 6.59 30.41
N LEU A 74 -12.10 5.40 30.97
CA LEU A 74 -11.02 4.50 30.57
C LEU A 74 -11.42 3.84 29.25
N MET A 75 -10.68 4.14 28.19
CA MET A 75 -10.91 3.61 26.85
C MET A 75 -9.94 2.45 26.59
N ALA A 76 -10.42 1.37 25.97
CA ALA A 76 -9.58 0.31 25.43
C ALA A 76 -9.75 0.19 23.93
N TRP A 77 -8.67 -0.03 23.18
CA TRP A 77 -8.74 -0.28 21.74
C TRP A 77 -7.66 -1.24 21.27
N ASP A 78 -7.94 -1.96 20.18
CA ASP A 78 -6.98 -2.76 19.46
C ASP A 78 -6.22 -1.90 18.45
N GLU A 79 -5.00 -1.50 18.83
CA GLU A 79 -4.12 -0.67 17.99
C GLU A 79 -3.69 -1.39 16.70
N THR A 80 -3.56 -2.72 16.75
CA THR A 80 -3.21 -3.53 15.57
C THR A 80 -4.38 -3.59 14.61
N ALA A 81 -5.59 -3.81 15.11
CA ALA A 81 -6.81 -3.80 14.29
C ALA A 81 -6.98 -2.45 13.57
N LYS A 82 -6.80 -1.34 14.28
CA LYS A 82 -6.88 0.01 13.72
C LYS A 82 -5.99 0.17 12.50
N ARG A 83 -4.69 -0.07 12.68
CA ARG A 83 -3.67 0.10 11.62
C ARG A 83 -3.92 -0.81 10.43
N ASN A 84 -4.31 -2.06 10.69
CA ASN A 84 -4.57 -3.03 9.62
C ASN A 84 -5.83 -2.66 8.83
N ALA A 85 -6.92 -2.28 9.51
CA ALA A 85 -8.15 -1.87 8.85
C ALA A 85 -7.94 -0.60 8.01
N GLU A 86 -7.25 0.41 8.56
CA GLU A 86 -6.88 1.64 7.84
C GLU A 86 -6.02 1.33 6.60
N PHE A 87 -5.02 0.45 6.75
CA PHE A 87 -4.16 0.05 5.63
C PHE A 87 -4.96 -0.67 4.52
N ILE A 88 -5.81 -1.63 4.89
CA ILE A 88 -6.63 -2.39 3.92
C ILE A 88 -7.62 -1.46 3.21
N ALA A 89 -8.27 -0.55 3.93
CA ALA A 89 -9.18 0.44 3.35
C ALA A 89 -8.47 1.40 2.38
N ALA A 90 -7.27 1.87 2.74
CA ALA A 90 -6.46 2.72 1.85
C ALA A 90 -5.98 1.95 0.61
N ALA A 91 -5.56 0.69 0.78
CA ALA A 91 -5.12 -0.22 -0.27
C ALA A 91 -6.28 -0.96 -0.95
N ASN A 92 -7.46 -0.32 -1.05
CA ASN A 92 -8.63 -0.90 -1.69
C ASN A 92 -8.37 -1.26 -3.17
N PRO A 93 -9.25 -2.07 -3.79
CA PRO A 93 -9.04 -2.54 -5.16
C PRO A 93 -8.89 -1.42 -6.19
N GLY A 94 -9.59 -0.29 -6.02
CA GLY A 94 -9.47 0.86 -6.91
C GLY A 94 -8.09 1.50 -6.82
N THR A 95 -7.60 1.74 -5.60
CA THR A 95 -6.25 2.27 -5.35
C THR A 95 -5.18 1.36 -5.94
N VAL A 96 -5.27 0.05 -5.73
CA VAL A 96 -4.29 -0.92 -6.25
C VAL A 96 -4.24 -0.91 -7.78
N LEU A 97 -5.40 -0.88 -8.44
CA LEU A 97 -5.47 -0.80 -9.90
C LEU A 97 -4.87 0.48 -10.45
N ALA A 98 -5.16 1.63 -9.82
CA ALA A 98 -4.58 2.91 -10.19
C ALA A 98 -3.04 2.91 -10.07
N LEU A 99 -2.50 2.36 -8.96
CA LEU A 99 -1.05 2.23 -8.78
C LEU A 99 -0.41 1.31 -9.83
N LEU A 100 -1.09 0.23 -10.23
CA LEU A 100 -0.60 -0.64 -11.29
C LEU A 100 -0.61 0.06 -12.66
N ASP A 101 -1.63 0.84 -12.97
CA ASP A 101 -1.71 1.62 -14.20
C ASP A 101 -0.58 2.68 -14.27
N GLU A 102 -0.33 3.39 -13.17
CA GLU A 102 0.78 4.34 -13.05
C GLU A 102 2.14 3.66 -13.23
N LEU A 103 2.32 2.49 -12.62
CA LEU A 103 3.56 1.73 -12.71
C LEU A 103 3.81 1.20 -14.13
N GLU A 104 2.79 0.68 -14.80
CA GLU A 104 2.88 0.25 -16.19
C GLU A 104 3.18 1.43 -17.13
N ALA A 105 2.58 2.60 -16.88
CA ALA A 105 2.87 3.82 -17.63
C ALA A 105 4.32 4.29 -17.42
N ALA A 106 4.86 4.18 -16.20
CA ALA A 106 6.26 4.49 -15.90
C ALA A 106 7.23 3.51 -16.57
N GLU A 107 6.90 2.21 -16.60
CA GLU A 107 7.73 1.19 -17.28
C GLU A 107 7.76 1.37 -18.79
N LYS A 108 6.62 1.68 -19.42
CA LYS A 108 6.56 1.97 -20.87
C LYS A 108 7.39 3.19 -21.27
N ARG A 109 7.65 4.12 -20.34
CA ARG A 109 8.53 5.28 -20.53
C ARG A 109 10.01 4.98 -20.26
N THR A 110 10.41 3.70 -20.22
CA THR A 110 11.80 3.31 -19.98
C THR A 110 12.49 2.87 -21.28
N VAL A 111 13.67 3.41 -21.57
CA VAL A 111 14.50 3.07 -22.74
C VAL A 111 15.87 2.54 -22.34
N LYS A 112 16.53 1.75 -23.19
CA LYS A 112 17.91 1.30 -22.96
C LYS A 112 18.92 2.33 -23.46
N MET A 113 20.01 2.52 -22.73
CA MET A 113 21.14 3.34 -23.18
C MET A 113 21.78 2.72 -24.44
N PRO A 114 21.92 3.46 -25.56
CA PRO A 114 22.68 2.99 -26.70
C PRO A 114 24.16 2.82 -26.35
N ALA A 115 24.83 1.83 -26.94
CA ALA A 115 26.23 1.52 -26.62
C ALA A 115 27.23 2.53 -27.22
N PHE A 116 26.89 3.15 -28.36
CA PHE A 116 27.74 4.10 -29.12
C PHE A 116 29.11 3.53 -29.54
N ASP A 117 29.23 2.21 -29.70
CA ASP A 117 30.49 1.49 -29.97
C ASP A 117 31.22 1.91 -31.27
N GLY A 118 30.52 2.56 -32.20
CA GLY A 118 31.10 3.08 -33.45
C GLY A 118 31.80 4.43 -33.34
N TYR A 119 31.82 5.06 -32.15
CA TYR A 119 32.38 6.38 -31.93
C TYR A 119 33.66 6.34 -31.10
N VAL A 120 34.55 7.30 -31.33
CA VAL A 120 35.73 7.50 -30.47
C VAL A 120 35.30 7.85 -29.03
N PRO A 121 36.07 7.47 -27.99
CA PRO A 121 35.59 7.49 -26.60
C PRO A 121 35.13 8.86 -26.06
N HIS A 122 35.66 9.98 -26.57
CA HIS A 122 35.19 11.30 -26.15
C HIS A 122 33.80 11.62 -26.74
N VAL A 123 33.58 11.33 -28.03
CA VAL A 123 32.28 11.52 -28.70
C VAL A 123 31.22 10.60 -28.11
N ALA A 124 31.55 9.33 -27.83
CA ALA A 124 30.63 8.40 -27.19
C ALA A 124 30.12 8.92 -25.83
N ARG A 125 31.00 9.52 -25.01
CA ARG A 125 30.62 10.12 -23.73
C ARG A 125 29.70 11.33 -23.89
N GLU A 126 29.98 12.20 -24.86
CA GLU A 126 29.13 13.35 -25.16
C GLU A 126 27.72 12.92 -25.63
N LEU A 127 27.65 11.91 -26.51
CA LEU A 127 26.38 11.35 -26.98
C LEU A 127 25.60 10.68 -25.85
N GLN A 128 26.26 9.92 -24.96
CA GLN A 128 25.62 9.35 -23.77
C GLN A 128 25.08 10.43 -22.84
N ALA A 129 25.84 11.50 -22.60
CA ALA A 129 25.40 12.62 -21.78
C ALA A 129 24.20 13.36 -22.40
N ALA A 130 24.26 13.65 -23.69
CA ALA A 130 23.15 14.27 -24.42
C ALA A 130 21.89 13.40 -24.40
N PHE A 131 22.05 12.08 -24.57
CA PHE A 131 20.93 11.13 -24.50
C PHE A 131 20.30 11.10 -23.11
N ARG A 132 21.09 11.12 -22.03
CA ARG A 132 20.57 11.23 -20.65
C ARG A 132 19.76 12.50 -20.45
N ILE A 133 20.31 13.66 -20.82
CA ILE A 133 19.63 14.95 -20.68
C ILE A 133 18.32 14.96 -21.50
N ALA A 134 18.35 14.43 -22.72
CA ALA A 134 17.15 14.34 -23.56
C ALA A 134 16.08 13.44 -22.93
N CYS A 135 16.47 12.30 -22.36
CA CYS A 135 15.56 11.41 -21.66
C CYS A 135 14.98 12.07 -20.39
N ASP A 136 15.83 12.72 -19.59
CA ASP A 136 15.42 13.44 -18.38
C ASP A 136 14.40 14.55 -18.71
N ASN A 137 14.68 15.36 -19.74
CA ASN A 137 13.78 16.41 -20.21
C ASN A 137 12.45 15.86 -20.75
N ALA A 138 12.46 14.66 -21.31
CA ALA A 138 11.27 13.99 -21.83
C ALA A 138 10.52 13.18 -20.75
N GLY A 139 11.05 13.10 -19.51
CA GLY A 139 10.49 12.24 -18.45
C GLY A 139 10.58 10.75 -18.79
N ILE A 140 11.60 10.36 -19.55
CA ILE A 140 11.88 8.98 -19.97
C ILE A 140 12.97 8.42 -19.06
N ASN A 141 12.70 7.29 -18.42
CA ASN A 141 13.68 6.61 -17.60
C ASN A 141 14.67 5.84 -18.48
N ILE A 142 15.95 5.78 -18.08
CA ILE A 142 16.92 4.93 -18.74
C ILE A 142 17.10 3.66 -17.92
N ALA A 143 16.83 2.51 -18.53
CA ALA A 143 17.04 1.20 -17.91
C ALA A 143 18.49 1.09 -17.43
N ALA A 144 18.67 0.66 -16.18
CA ALA A 144 19.99 0.31 -15.68
C ALA A 144 20.60 -0.74 -16.62
N ALA A 145 21.84 -0.55 -17.04
CA ALA A 145 22.55 -1.55 -17.83
C ALA A 145 22.56 -2.85 -17.01
N GLY A 146 21.76 -3.83 -17.41
CA GLY A 146 21.78 -5.15 -16.80
C GLY A 146 23.21 -5.64 -16.87
N LYS A 147 23.80 -5.95 -15.72
CA LYS A 147 25.01 -6.77 -15.70
C LYS A 147 24.63 -8.07 -16.41
N GLY A 148 25.23 -8.31 -17.57
CA GLY A 148 24.98 -9.50 -18.37
C GLY A 148 25.18 -10.76 -17.53
N GLU A 149 24.30 -11.73 -17.77
CA GLU A 149 24.53 -13.14 -17.44
C GLU A 149 25.73 -13.70 -18.23
#